data_AF-A0A166WVI1-F1
#
_entry.id   AF-A0A166WVI1-F1
#
_cell.length_a   1.000
_cell.length_b   1.000
_cell.length_c   1.000
_cell.angle_alpha   90.00
_cell.angle_beta   90.00
_cell.angle_gamma   90.00
#
_symmetry.space_group_name_H-M   'P 1'
#
loop_
_entity.id
_entity.type
_entity.pdbx_description
1 polymer ?
#
loop_
_entity_poly.entity_id
_entity_poly.type
_entity_poly.pdbx_seq_one_letter_code
_entity_poly.pdbx_strand_id
1 'polypeptide(L)'
;MLVCLAAECTATYSLSKYEYLQTNVETAAIPGAARAQLHNDDLIAAECIVIVFSVFVATLFGADFFFLLFFPRRVYPRWYNMVRKTLAVGITAGVLAGAVMSSVVVARSSAFITGVDDAAQAALTAFFYRPPLRYSAWPTNIAFVVLTYIGFLCTAASTVLMFRAAAYDARNGAGPLPDSGSAHASGAGLVGKERPQV
;
A
#
# COMPACT_ATOMS: atom_id res chain seq x y z
N MET A 1 -6.89 0.22 -4.11
CA MET A 1 -5.82 0.83 -4.94
C MET A 1 -5.85 2.35 -4.90
N LEU A 2 -6.78 3.04 -5.58
CA LEU A 2 -6.72 4.51 -5.73
C LEU A 2 -6.68 5.27 -4.39
N VAL A 3 -7.48 4.84 -3.41
CA VAL A 3 -7.48 5.45 -2.07
C VAL A 3 -6.14 5.24 -1.35
N CYS A 4 -5.52 4.06 -1.48
CA CYS A 4 -4.20 3.80 -0.92
C CYS A 4 -3.12 4.65 -1.59
N LEU A 5 -3.20 4.88 -2.91
CA LEU A 5 -2.31 5.80 -3.61
C LEU A 5 -2.49 7.25 -3.13
N ALA A 6 -3.73 7.68 -2.90
CA ALA A 6 -3.98 9.00 -2.31
C ALA A 6 -3.40 9.11 -0.90
N ALA A 7 -3.51 8.05 -0.09
CA ALA A 7 -2.89 7.98 1.24
C ALA A 7 -1.36 8.07 1.15
N GLU A 8 -0.75 7.32 0.24
CA GLU A 8 0.69 7.34 -0.05
C GLU A 8 1.16 8.73 -0.45
N CYS A 9 0.55 9.35 -1.47
CA CYS A 9 0.92 10.69 -1.91
C CYS A 9 0.81 11.74 -0.78
N THR A 10 -0.19 11.60 0.09
CA THR A 10 -0.38 12.50 1.24
C THR A 10 0.69 12.27 2.31
N ALA A 11 1.06 11.01 2.57
CA ALA A 11 2.14 10.65 3.49
C ALA A 11 3.50 11.14 2.94
N THR A 12 3.77 10.96 1.65
CA THR A 12 4.99 11.44 0.98
C THR A 12 5.10 12.97 1.06
N TYR A 13 3.99 13.69 0.89
CA TYR A 13 3.97 15.14 1.10
C TYR A 13 4.27 15.53 2.55
N SER A 14 3.73 14.78 3.52
CA SER A 14 4.02 14.98 4.94
C SER A 14 5.52 14.81 5.25
N LEU A 15 6.07 13.68 4.79
CA LEU A 15 7.46 13.27 4.95
C LEU A 15 8.41 14.36 4.46
N SER A 16 8.22 14.85 3.22
CA SER A 16 9.10 15.88 2.66
C SER A 16 9.11 17.17 3.48
N LYS A 17 7.98 17.56 4.10
CA LYS A 17 7.96 18.78 4.92
C LYS A 17 8.66 18.60 6.25
N TYR A 18 8.56 17.44 6.89
CA TYR A 18 9.30 17.16 8.12
C TYR A 18 10.79 16.99 7.85
N GLU A 19 11.18 16.43 6.70
CA GLU A 19 12.58 16.37 6.26
C GLU A 19 13.16 17.77 6.01
N TYR A 20 12.42 18.66 5.33
CA TYR A 20 12.83 20.05 5.18
C TYR A 20 12.90 20.79 6.52
N LEU A 21 11.98 20.52 7.44
CA LEU A 21 12.02 21.09 8.79
C LEU A 21 13.30 20.68 9.52
N GLN A 22 13.63 19.39 9.51
CA GLN A 22 14.84 18.86 10.09
C GLN A 22 16.08 19.54 9.50
N THR A 23 16.19 19.53 8.16
CA THR A 23 17.31 20.16 7.45
C THR A 23 17.46 21.64 7.81
N ASN A 24 16.35 22.39 7.86
CA ASN A 24 16.36 23.82 8.15
C ASN A 24 16.75 24.11 9.60
N VAL A 25 16.24 23.35 10.57
CA VAL A 25 16.58 23.49 11.99
C VAL A 25 18.05 23.16 12.23
N GLU A 26 18.54 22.07 11.63
CA GLU A 26 19.94 21.64 11.76
C GLU A 26 20.91 22.60 11.05
N THR A 27 20.50 23.22 9.95
CA THR A 27 21.33 24.20 9.21
C THR A 27 21.31 25.59 9.85
N ALA A 28 20.20 25.99 10.48
CA ALA A 28 20.07 27.27 11.17
C ALA A 28 20.88 27.35 12.48
N ALA A 29 21.27 26.20 13.05
CA ALA A 29 22.16 26.16 14.20
C ALA A 29 23.57 26.66 13.82
N ILE A 30 23.91 27.84 14.34
CA ILE A 30 25.10 28.65 14.04
C ILE A 30 26.41 27.83 14.18
N PRO A 31 27.42 28.04 13.31
CA PRO A 31 28.76 27.46 13.50
C PRO A 31 29.37 27.94 14.84
N GLY A 32 29.54 27.04 15.80
CA GLY A 32 30.16 27.32 17.11
C GLY A 32 29.25 27.14 18.33
N ALA A 33 27.94 26.92 18.13
CA ALA A 33 27.02 26.49 19.19
C ALA A 33 26.75 24.98 19.07
N ALA A 34 26.24 24.36 20.14
CA ALA A 34 25.79 22.96 20.09
C ALA A 34 24.76 22.79 18.96
N ARG A 35 24.96 21.77 18.13
CA ARG A 35 24.14 21.51 16.94
C ARG A 35 22.71 21.17 17.38
N ALA A 36 21.73 21.97 16.96
CA ALA A 36 20.33 21.60 17.10
C ALA A 36 20.06 20.34 16.28
N GLN A 37 19.43 19.34 16.88
CA GLN A 37 19.00 18.10 16.22
C GLN A 37 17.50 17.96 16.38
N LEU A 38 16.78 17.74 15.29
CA LEU A 38 15.33 17.49 15.32
C LEU A 38 15.08 15.99 15.20
N HIS A 39 14.37 15.44 16.18
CA HIS A 39 14.01 14.02 16.20
C HIS A 39 12.55 13.85 15.76
N ASN A 40 12.36 13.18 14.63
CA ASN A 40 11.05 12.89 14.01
C ASN A 40 10.98 11.47 13.40
N ASP A 41 11.90 10.59 13.78
CA ASP A 41 12.09 9.27 13.19
C ASP A 41 10.85 8.37 13.28
N ASP A 42 10.05 8.56 14.32
CA ASP A 42 8.85 7.77 14.57
C ASP A 42 7.75 8.04 13.55
N LEU A 43 7.58 9.30 13.14
CA LEU A 43 6.65 9.69 12.09
C LEU A 43 7.15 9.21 10.72
N ILE A 44 8.44 9.41 10.42
CA ILE A 44 9.05 8.96 9.17
C ILE A 44 8.89 7.44 9.01
N ALA A 45 9.13 6.67 10.09
CA ALA A 45 8.94 5.23 10.08
C ALA A 45 7.48 4.84 9.77
N ALA A 46 6.51 5.51 10.38
CA ALA A 46 5.09 5.25 10.13
C ALA A 46 4.68 5.58 8.69
N GLU A 47 5.14 6.70 8.15
CA GLU A 47 4.88 7.14 6.77
C GLU A 47 5.49 6.17 5.75
N CYS A 48 6.73 5.73 5.96
CA CYS A 48 7.40 4.74 5.11
C CYS A 48 6.61 3.43 5.01
N ILE A 49 6.05 2.92 6.12
CA ILE A 49 5.22 1.71 6.11
C ILE A 49 3.96 1.93 5.28
N VAL A 50 3.28 3.07 5.45
CA VAL A 50 2.07 3.40 4.68
C VAL A 50 2.38 3.48 3.18
N ILE A 51 3.48 4.13 2.80
CA ILE A 51 3.93 4.25 1.41
C ILE A 51 4.17 2.87 0.80
N VAL A 52 5.00 2.03 1.43
CA VAL A 52 5.38 0.72 0.91
C VAL A 52 4.15 -0.19 0.71
N PHE A 53 3.28 -0.31 1.73
CA PHE A 53 2.13 -1.18 1.62
C PHE A 53 1.07 -0.64 0.65
N SER A 54 0.94 0.68 0.52
CA SER A 54 0.05 1.27 -0.49
C SER A 54 0.53 1.02 -1.92
N VAL A 55 1.84 1.07 -2.17
CA VAL A 55 2.43 0.68 -3.45
C VAL A 55 2.21 -0.81 -3.71
N PHE A 56 2.35 -1.68 -2.72
CA PHE A 56 2.04 -3.11 -2.87
C PHE A 56 0.56 -3.38 -3.19
N VAL A 57 -0.37 -2.63 -2.58
CA VAL A 57 -1.79 -2.69 -2.98
C VAL A 57 -1.94 -2.31 -4.46
N ALA A 58 -1.27 -1.26 -4.91
CA ALA A 58 -1.34 -0.81 -6.29
C ALA A 58 -0.74 -1.82 -7.27
N THR A 59 0.38 -2.46 -6.95
CA THR A 59 0.98 -3.46 -7.83
C THR A 59 0.15 -4.72 -7.89
N LEU A 60 -0.31 -5.27 -6.76
CA LEU A 60 -1.07 -6.52 -6.74
C LEU A 60 -2.47 -6.34 -7.35
N PHE A 61 -3.27 -5.44 -6.81
CA PHE A 61 -4.65 -5.25 -7.27
C PHE A 61 -4.71 -4.49 -8.59
N GLY A 62 -3.73 -3.64 -8.89
CA GLY A 62 -3.61 -3.01 -10.21
C GLY A 62 -3.29 -4.06 -11.28
N ALA A 63 -2.31 -4.94 -11.05
CA ALA A 63 -2.04 -6.04 -11.98
C ALA A 63 -3.26 -6.96 -12.16
N ASP A 64 -3.97 -7.27 -11.07
CA ASP A 64 -5.18 -8.10 -11.13
C ASP A 64 -6.28 -7.45 -11.98
N PHE A 65 -6.50 -6.15 -11.80
CA PHE A 65 -7.42 -5.38 -12.62
C PHE A 65 -7.00 -5.33 -14.09
N PHE A 66 -5.71 -5.12 -14.39
CA PHE A 66 -5.19 -5.15 -15.75
C PHE A 66 -5.42 -6.50 -16.42
N PHE A 67 -5.15 -7.61 -15.72
CA PHE A 67 -5.38 -8.93 -16.30
C PHE A 67 -6.86 -9.23 -16.54
N LEU A 68 -7.74 -8.78 -15.65
CA LEU A 68 -9.19 -8.91 -15.84
C LEU A 68 -9.68 -8.10 -17.06
N LEU A 69 -9.08 -6.93 -17.32
CA LEU A 69 -9.44 -6.06 -18.44
C LEU A 69 -9.04 -6.67 -19.80
N PHE A 70 -7.83 -7.20 -19.91
CA PHE A 70 -7.29 -7.72 -21.18
C PHE A 70 -7.62 -9.19 -21.45
N PHE A 71 -7.74 -10.01 -20.41
CA PHE A 71 -7.98 -11.45 -20.53
C PHE A 71 -9.20 -11.88 -19.70
N PRO A 72 -10.41 -11.46 -20.10
CA PRO A 72 -11.61 -11.79 -19.37
C PRO A 72 -11.78 -13.33 -19.34
N ARG A 73 -12.10 -13.86 -18.15
CA ARG A 73 -12.47 -15.28 -17.90
C ARG A 73 -11.35 -16.32 -17.99
N ARG A 74 -10.07 -15.94 -17.89
CA ARG A 74 -8.95 -16.89 -17.92
C ARG A 74 -8.86 -17.72 -16.63
N VAL A 75 -8.75 -19.05 -16.76
CA VAL A 75 -8.39 -19.91 -15.61
C VAL A 75 -6.90 -19.80 -15.32
N TYR A 76 -6.57 -19.33 -14.11
CA TYR A 76 -5.19 -19.30 -13.64
C TYR A 76 -4.74 -20.64 -13.04
N PRO A 77 -3.47 -21.00 -13.18
CA PRO A 77 -2.88 -22.13 -12.46
C PRO A 77 -3.13 -22.04 -10.95
N ARG A 78 -3.31 -23.20 -10.30
CA ARG A 78 -3.58 -23.26 -8.84
C ARG A 78 -2.50 -22.58 -8.01
N TRP A 79 -1.23 -22.73 -8.38
CA TRP A 79 -0.11 -22.11 -7.67
C TRP A 79 -0.18 -20.58 -7.72
N TYR A 80 -0.50 -20.00 -8.88
CA TYR A 80 -0.64 -18.56 -9.06
C TYR A 80 -1.78 -18.00 -8.20
N ASN A 81 -2.91 -18.70 -8.19
CA ASN A 81 -4.06 -18.37 -7.35
C ASN A 81 -3.73 -18.43 -5.86
N MET A 82 -2.91 -19.38 -5.40
CA MET A 82 -2.47 -19.44 -4.00
C MET A 82 -1.54 -18.28 -3.65
N VAL A 83 -0.52 -18.02 -4.47
CA VAL A 83 0.43 -16.92 -4.24
C VAL A 83 -0.29 -15.57 -4.18
N ARG A 84 -1.17 -15.29 -5.15
CA ARG A 84 -1.96 -14.05 -5.19
C ARG A 84 -2.81 -13.88 -3.92
N LYS A 85 -3.49 -14.95 -3.46
CA LYS A 85 -4.30 -14.96 -2.22
C LYS A 85 -3.48 -14.70 -0.97
N THR A 86 -2.37 -15.42 -0.80
CA THR A 86 -1.48 -15.24 0.35
C THR A 86 -0.91 -13.82 0.38
N LEU A 87 -0.49 -13.30 -0.77
CA LEU A 87 0.04 -11.94 -0.89
C LEU A 87 -1.04 -10.89 -0.59
N ALA A 88 -2.27 -11.06 -1.08
CA ALA A 88 -3.37 -10.15 -0.78
C ALA A 88 -3.67 -10.08 0.72
N VAL A 89 -3.64 -11.21 1.43
CA VAL A 89 -3.82 -11.26 2.89
C VAL A 89 -2.65 -10.55 3.59
N GLY A 90 -1.42 -10.84 3.20
CA GLY A 90 -0.22 -10.20 3.77
C GLY A 90 -0.20 -8.69 3.57
N ILE A 91 -0.53 -8.20 2.38
CA ILE A 91 -0.63 -6.77 2.08
C ILE A 91 -1.76 -6.13 2.89
N THR A 92 -2.93 -6.78 2.98
CA THR A 92 -4.06 -6.26 3.78
C THR A 92 -3.66 -6.10 5.25
N ALA A 93 -2.94 -7.07 5.81
CA ALA A 93 -2.40 -7.00 7.16
C ALA A 93 -1.34 -5.89 7.30
N GLY A 94 -0.50 -5.69 6.29
CA GLY A 94 0.48 -4.60 6.26
C GLY A 94 -0.14 -3.21 6.21
N VAL A 95 -1.20 -3.01 5.41
CA VAL A 95 -1.96 -1.74 5.39
C VAL A 95 -2.61 -1.49 6.75
N LEU A 96 -3.16 -2.53 7.40
CA LEU A 96 -3.70 -2.41 8.77
C LEU A 96 -2.62 -2.02 9.78
N ALA A 97 -1.44 -2.66 9.71
CA ALA A 97 -0.31 -2.34 10.57
C ALA A 97 0.14 -0.88 10.38
N GLY A 98 0.22 -0.41 9.12
CA GLY A 98 0.49 0.99 8.80
C GLY A 98 -0.58 1.94 9.34
N ALA A 99 -1.86 1.60 9.22
CA ALA A 99 -2.97 2.40 9.76
C ALA A 99 -2.90 2.51 11.29
N VAL A 100 -2.65 1.41 11.98
CA VAL A 100 -2.55 1.40 13.45
C VAL A 100 -1.31 2.14 13.92
N MET A 101 -0.14 1.87 13.33
CA MET A 101 1.11 2.54 13.71
C MET A 101 1.01 4.06 13.51
N SER A 102 0.56 4.49 12.32
CA SER A 102 0.38 5.92 12.03
C SER A 102 -0.65 6.58 12.95
N SER A 103 -1.73 5.88 13.32
CA SER A 103 -2.68 6.39 14.32
C SER A 103 -2.02 6.64 15.68
N VAL A 104 -1.22 5.69 16.16
CA VAL A 104 -0.56 5.79 17.47
C VAL A 104 0.47 6.92 17.46
N VAL A 105 1.32 6.98 16.44
CA VAL A 105 2.36 8.00 16.31
C VAL A 105 1.75 9.39 16.16
N VAL A 106 0.81 9.58 15.23
CA VAL A 106 0.18 10.90 15.02
C VAL A 106 -0.59 11.38 16.25
N ALA A 107 -1.22 10.46 17.00
CA ALA A 107 -2.00 10.82 18.18
C ALA A 107 -1.15 11.10 19.43
N ARG A 108 -0.06 10.36 19.65
CA ARG A 108 0.70 10.40 20.91
C ARG A 108 2.04 11.09 20.82
N SER A 109 2.69 11.06 19.66
CA SER A 109 4.04 11.56 19.50
C SER A 109 4.08 13.02 19.05
N SER A 110 5.25 13.62 19.26
CA SER A 110 5.62 14.93 18.76
C SER A 110 7.12 14.94 18.49
N ALA A 111 7.53 15.67 17.46
CA ALA A 111 8.94 15.96 17.24
C ALA A 111 9.49 16.85 18.36
N PHE A 112 10.77 16.67 18.68
CA PHE A 112 11.47 17.46 19.69
C PHE A 112 12.86 17.85 19.20
N ILE A 113 13.34 18.99 19.68
CA ILE A 113 14.66 19.53 19.33
C ILE A 113 15.59 19.32 20.52
N THR A 114 16.79 18.80 20.28
CA THR A 114 17.83 18.63 21.30
C THR A 114 19.11 19.38 20.90
N GLY A 115 20.00 19.62 21.87
CA GLY A 115 21.31 20.23 21.59
C GLY A 115 21.32 21.76 21.59
N VAL A 116 20.26 22.41 22.05
CA VAL A 116 20.17 23.87 22.24
C VAL A 116 19.46 24.19 23.57
N ASP A 117 19.67 25.41 24.08
CA ASP A 117 18.96 25.93 25.26
C ASP A 117 17.46 26.14 24.96
N ASP A 118 16.62 26.11 25.99
CA ASP A 118 15.15 26.22 25.92
C ASP A 118 14.72 27.51 25.20
N ALA A 119 15.44 28.62 25.42
CA ALA A 119 15.19 29.89 24.74
C ALA A 119 15.45 29.80 23.23
N ALA A 120 16.52 29.12 22.83
CA ALA A 120 16.85 28.89 21.43
C ALA A 120 15.89 27.89 20.77
N GLN A 121 15.46 26.86 21.49
CA GLN A 121 14.43 25.93 21.04
C GLN A 121 13.11 26.66 20.78
N ALA A 122 12.67 27.53 21.69
CA ALA A 122 11.46 28.33 21.52
C ALA A 122 11.57 29.27 20.30
N ALA A 123 12.73 29.92 20.12
CA ALA A 123 12.98 30.78 18.98
C ALA A 123 12.96 30.01 17.63
N LEU A 124 13.60 28.84 17.57
CA LEU A 124 13.60 27.98 16.38
C LEU A 124 12.20 27.44 16.06
N THR A 125 11.44 27.05 17.09
CA THR A 125 10.06 26.57 16.93
C THR A 125 9.13 27.69 16.45
N ALA A 126 9.33 28.93 16.93
CA ALA A 126 8.57 30.09 16.49
C ALA A 126 8.93 30.50 15.05
N PHE A 127 10.20 30.42 14.68
CA PHE A 127 10.67 30.74 13.33
C PHE A 127 10.20 29.70 12.30
N PHE A 128 10.34 28.41 12.63
CA PHE A 128 9.91 27.28 11.80
C PHE A 128 8.56 26.71 12.27
N TYR A 129 7.52 27.54 12.26
CA TYR A 129 6.20 27.17 12.79
C TYR A 129 5.44 26.09 11.98
N ARG A 130 5.92 25.71 10.79
CA ARG A 130 5.29 24.70 9.92
C ARG A 130 6.34 23.75 9.32
N PRO A 131 6.09 22.43 9.34
CA PRO A 131 5.01 21.71 10.03
C PRO A 131 5.14 21.79 11.58
N PRO A 132 4.02 21.67 12.33
CA PRO A 132 4.05 21.74 13.79
C PRO A 132 4.78 20.53 14.39
N LEU A 133 5.47 20.74 15.51
CA LEU A 133 6.13 19.64 16.24
C LEU A 133 5.16 18.58 16.74
N ARG A 134 3.94 19.00 17.13
CA ARG A 134 2.85 18.08 17.46
C ARG A 134 2.22 17.52 16.19
N TYR A 135 2.41 16.24 15.93
CA TYR A 135 1.94 15.59 14.71
C TYR A 135 0.42 15.67 14.52
N SER A 136 -0.35 15.56 15.61
CA SER A 136 -1.81 15.70 15.59
C SER A 136 -2.31 17.10 15.22
N ALA A 137 -1.48 18.13 15.29
CA ALA A 137 -1.87 19.49 14.93
C ALA A 137 -1.80 19.73 13.41
N TRP A 138 -1.15 18.84 12.64
CA TRP A 138 -1.05 19.00 11.19
C TRP A 138 -2.19 18.26 10.48
N PRO A 139 -3.13 18.95 9.80
CA PRO A 139 -4.20 18.32 9.04
C PRO A 139 -3.72 17.28 8.00
N THR A 140 -2.54 17.46 7.40
CA THR A 140 -1.98 16.48 6.45
C THR A 140 -1.75 15.12 7.11
N ASN A 141 -1.26 15.12 8.36
CA ASN A 141 -0.99 13.89 9.10
C ASN A 141 -2.29 13.13 9.38
N ILE A 142 -3.33 13.86 9.78
CA ILE A 142 -4.67 13.31 10.00
C ILE A 142 -5.24 12.78 8.67
N ALA A 143 -5.09 13.53 7.59
CA ALA A 143 -5.64 13.17 6.29
C ALA A 143 -5.08 11.84 5.77
N PHE A 144 -3.76 11.63 5.82
CA PHE A 144 -3.19 10.36 5.35
C PHE A 144 -3.60 9.18 6.24
N VAL A 145 -3.72 9.36 7.57
CA VAL A 145 -4.20 8.31 8.48
C VAL A 145 -5.63 7.90 8.13
N VAL A 146 -6.53 8.88 7.93
CA VAL A 146 -7.92 8.62 7.56
C VAL A 146 -8.01 7.92 6.20
N LEU A 147 -7.27 8.41 5.20
CA LEU A 147 -7.21 7.76 3.88
C LEU A 147 -6.66 6.33 3.97
N THR A 148 -5.70 6.07 4.87
CA THR A 148 -5.15 4.73 5.08
C THR A 148 -6.22 3.76 5.63
N TYR A 149 -7.08 4.20 6.56
CA TYR A 149 -8.19 3.36 7.04
C TYR A 149 -9.24 3.07 5.96
N ILE A 150 -9.62 4.09 5.18
CA ILE A 150 -10.54 3.89 4.06
C ILE A 150 -9.91 2.92 3.04
N GLY A 151 -8.62 3.13 2.75
CA GLY A 151 -7.82 2.26 1.90
C GLY A 151 -7.77 0.82 2.43
N PHE A 152 -7.60 0.62 3.73
CA PHE A 152 -7.65 -0.69 4.38
C PHE A 152 -9.00 -1.38 4.17
N LEU A 153 -10.12 -0.70 4.46
CA LEU A 153 -11.45 -1.27 4.29
C LEU A 153 -11.72 -1.68 2.84
N CYS A 154 -11.35 -0.81 1.88
CA CYS A 154 -11.44 -1.14 0.47
C CYS A 154 -10.56 -2.33 0.09
N THR A 155 -9.33 -2.39 0.61
CA THR A 155 -8.37 -3.48 0.33
C THR A 155 -8.86 -4.80 0.92
N ALA A 156 -9.39 -4.80 2.14
CA ALA A 156 -9.99 -5.98 2.76
C ALA A 156 -11.20 -6.49 1.94
N ALA A 157 -12.08 -5.59 1.49
CA ALA A 157 -13.19 -5.94 0.62
C ALA A 157 -12.71 -6.52 -0.72
N SER A 158 -11.71 -5.89 -1.36
CA SER A 158 -11.08 -6.40 -2.60
C SER A 158 -10.44 -7.77 -2.40
N THR A 159 -9.78 -8.01 -1.26
CA THR A 159 -9.23 -9.32 -0.91
C THR A 159 -10.34 -10.36 -0.89
N VAL A 160 -11.46 -10.14 -0.19
CA VAL A 160 -12.61 -11.06 -0.16
C VAL A 160 -13.18 -11.31 -1.55
N LEU A 161 -13.32 -10.26 -2.37
CA LEU A 161 -13.79 -10.39 -3.75
C LEU A 161 -12.83 -11.26 -4.58
N MET A 162 -11.52 -11.13 -4.40
CA MET A 162 -10.53 -11.96 -5.08
C MET A 162 -10.66 -13.45 -4.72
N PHE A 163 -10.95 -13.77 -3.45
CA PHE A 163 -11.23 -15.15 -3.04
C PHE A 163 -12.47 -15.71 -3.74
N ARG A 164 -13.55 -14.91 -3.82
CA ARG A 164 -14.78 -15.30 -4.49
C ARG A 164 -14.60 -15.43 -6.01
N ALA A 165 -13.91 -14.48 -6.64
CA ALA A 165 -13.60 -14.50 -8.06
C ALA A 165 -12.78 -15.74 -8.43
N ALA A 166 -11.73 -16.06 -7.67
CA ALA A 166 -10.94 -17.27 -7.91
C ALA A 166 -11.75 -18.57 -7.78
N ALA A 167 -12.75 -18.62 -6.89
CA ALA A 167 -13.64 -19.78 -6.77
C ALA A 167 -14.65 -19.87 -7.93
N TYR A 168 -15.10 -18.73 -8.44
CA TYR A 168 -15.97 -18.64 -9.62
C TYR A 168 -15.22 -19.05 -10.89
N ASP A 169 -14.01 -18.52 -11.11
CA ASP A 169 -13.19 -18.82 -12.29
C ASP A 169 -12.77 -20.29 -12.33
N ALA A 170 -12.54 -20.91 -11.18
CA ALA A 170 -12.27 -22.34 -11.09
C ALA A 170 -13.43 -23.23 -11.61
N ARG A 171 -14.66 -22.71 -11.62
CA ARG A 171 -15.87 -23.43 -12.09
C ARG A 171 -16.30 -23.01 -13.50
N ASN A 172 -16.17 -21.72 -13.82
CA ASN A 172 -16.80 -21.09 -14.98
C ASN A 172 -15.80 -20.44 -15.97
N GLY A 173 -14.51 -20.53 -15.68
CA GLY A 173 -13.46 -19.94 -16.50
C GLY A 173 -13.24 -20.74 -17.79
N ALA A 174 -12.84 -20.03 -18.84
CA ALA A 174 -12.42 -20.66 -20.08
C ALA A 174 -11.03 -21.30 -19.86
N GLY A 175 -10.94 -22.61 -20.13
CA GLY A 175 -9.66 -23.32 -20.14
C GLY A 175 -8.73 -22.79 -21.25
N PRO A 176 -7.45 -23.20 -21.25
CA PRO A 176 -6.57 -22.94 -22.38
C PRO A 176 -7.23 -23.43 -23.68
N LEU A 177 -7.03 -22.72 -24.80
CA LEU A 177 -7.39 -23.30 -26.10
C LEU A 177 -6.69 -24.66 -26.22
N PRO A 178 -7.38 -25.70 -26.72
CA PRO A 178 -6.74 -26.98 -26.98
C PRO A 178 -5.52 -26.75 -27.89
N ASP A 179 -4.37 -27.31 -27.51
CA ASP A 179 -3.19 -27.30 -28.38
C ASP A 179 -3.56 -27.94 -29.72
N SER A 180 -3.66 -27.13 -30.77
CA SER A 180 -3.88 -27.60 -32.14
C SER A 180 -2.74 -28.50 -32.66
N GLY A 181 -1.68 -28.69 -31.87
CA GLY A 181 -0.61 -29.67 -32.10
C GLY A 181 -0.92 -31.11 -31.65
N SER A 182 -2.02 -31.34 -30.92
CA SER A 182 -2.43 -32.70 -30.51
C SER A 182 -3.43 -33.37 -31.46
N ALA A 183 -4.02 -32.61 -32.38
CA ALA A 183 -4.95 -33.12 -33.39
C ALA A 183 -4.26 -33.95 -34.50
N HIS A 184 -2.93 -33.89 -34.62
CA HIS A 184 -2.19 -34.67 -35.61
C HIS A 184 -1.76 -36.07 -35.16
N ALA A 185 -1.96 -36.42 -33.88
CA ALA A 185 -1.55 -37.71 -33.31
C ALA A 185 -2.70 -38.70 -33.06
N SER A 186 -3.95 -38.34 -33.38
CA SER A 186 -5.10 -39.24 -33.23
C SER A 186 -5.82 -39.45 -34.57
N GLY A 187 -5.06 -39.89 -35.56
CA GLY A 187 -5.55 -40.39 -36.85
C GLY A 187 -5.80 -41.90 -36.84
N ALA A 188 -6.33 -42.46 -35.75
CA ALA A 188 -6.69 -43.88 -35.68
C ALA A 188 -7.82 -44.09 -34.67
N GLY A 189 -9.06 -44.23 -35.17
CA GLY A 189 -10.18 -44.69 -34.36
C GLY A 189 -11.51 -43.96 -34.54
N LEU A 190 -11.89 -43.54 -35.75
CA LEU A 190 -13.28 -43.22 -36.05
C LEU A 190 -14.03 -44.52 -36.38
N VAL A 191 -14.58 -45.18 -35.35
CA VAL A 191 -15.69 -46.15 -35.53
C VAL A 191 -16.73 -45.94 -34.44
N GLY A 192 -17.84 -45.32 -34.84
CA GLY A 192 -19.22 -45.64 -34.44
C GLY A 192 -19.59 -45.66 -32.96
N LYS A 193 -20.34 -44.63 -32.52
CA LYS A 193 -21.48 -44.87 -31.63
C LYS A 193 -22.58 -43.82 -31.84
N GLU A 194 -23.61 -44.24 -32.57
CA GLU A 194 -24.85 -43.51 -32.79
C GLU A 194 -25.56 -43.22 -31.45
N ARG A 195 -26.24 -42.07 -31.37
CA ARG A 195 -27.20 -41.77 -30.30
C ARG A 195 -28.54 -42.41 -30.66
N PRO A 196 -29.23 -43.10 -29.74
CA PRO A 196 -30.65 -43.36 -29.91
C PRO A 196 -31.43 -42.10 -29.47
N GLN A 197 -32.25 -41.57 -30.37
CA GLN A 197 -33.44 -40.81 -30.01
C GLN A 197 -34.66 -41.56 -30.56
N VAL A 198 -35.50 -41.98 -29.61
CA VAL A 198 -36.88 -42.52 -29.74
C VAL A 198 -37.02 -43.85 -30.49
#